data_AF-A0A365QWV9-F1
#
_entry.id   AF-A0A365QWV9-F1
#
_cell.length_a   1.000
_cell.length_b   1.000
_cell.length_c   1.000
_cell.angle_alpha   90.00
_cell.angle_beta   90.00
_cell.angle_gamma   90.00
#
_symmetry.space_group_name_H-M   'P 1'
#
loop_
_entity.id
_entity.type
_entity.pdbx_description
1 polymer ?
#
loop_
_entity_poly.entity_id
_entity_poly.type
_entity_poly.pdbx_seq_one_letter_code
_entity_poly.pdbx_strand_id
1 'polypeptide(L)'
;MNAKHTPIAGFRIARATAKRGRPANRHRVALVSEARQLLDTLVANELHRSLARVMRQTAIGHDTRPADMPASPPRRAVFNVGRIDLSKCQLPVESIAEIEASGRRETLMHFGHDPDA
;
A
#
# COMPACT_ATOMS: atom_id res chain seq x y z
N MET A 1 10.99 -49.37 2.99
CA MET A 1 10.73 -49.51 1.54
C MET A 1 10.76 -48.11 0.96
N ASN A 2 11.86 -47.74 0.32
CA ASN A 2 12.20 -46.33 0.10
C ASN A 2 12.08 -46.10 -1.40
N ALA A 3 11.03 -45.40 -1.82
CA ALA A 3 10.84 -45.03 -3.22
C ALA A 3 11.97 -44.06 -3.63
N LYS A 4 12.95 -44.56 -4.38
CA LYS A 4 14.06 -43.77 -4.89
C LYS A 4 13.55 -42.89 -6.03
N HIS A 5 13.52 -41.57 -5.85
CA HIS A 5 13.27 -40.62 -6.92
C HIS A 5 14.45 -40.61 -7.89
N THR A 6 14.20 -40.88 -9.16
CA THR A 6 15.17 -40.80 -10.25
C THR A 6 15.28 -39.35 -10.75
N PRO A 7 16.49 -38.83 -11.03
CA PRO A 7 16.65 -37.50 -11.59
C PRO A 7 16.15 -37.46 -13.05
N ILE A 8 15.38 -36.43 -13.39
CA ILE A 8 14.91 -36.20 -14.76
C ILE A 8 16.08 -35.66 -15.59
N ALA A 9 16.71 -36.51 -16.38
CA ALA A 9 17.68 -36.10 -17.37
C ALA A 9 16.96 -35.54 -18.60
N GLY A 10 17.27 -34.29 -19.01
CA GLY A 10 16.73 -33.71 -20.24
C GLY A 10 16.65 -32.18 -20.31
N PHE A 11 16.76 -31.46 -19.20
CA PHE A 11 16.66 -30.00 -19.23
C PHE A 11 18.00 -29.34 -19.58
N ARG A 12 18.10 -28.76 -20.77
CA ARG A 12 19.18 -27.83 -21.13
C ARG A 12 18.80 -26.42 -20.67
N ILE A 13 19.47 -25.89 -19.64
CA ILE A 13 19.37 -24.46 -19.31
C ILE A 13 20.09 -23.70 -20.42
N ALA A 14 19.34 -23.07 -21.32
CA ALA A 14 19.91 -22.18 -22.32
C ALA A 14 20.54 -20.97 -21.59
N ARG A 15 21.87 -20.93 -21.48
CA ARG A 15 22.58 -19.74 -21.02
C ARG A 15 22.29 -18.61 -22.01
N ALA A 16 21.64 -17.55 -21.53
CA ALA A 16 21.39 -16.37 -22.34
C ALA A 16 22.73 -15.67 -22.69
N THR A 17 23.21 -15.88 -23.90
CA THR A 17 24.27 -15.07 -24.53
C THR A 17 23.67 -13.80 -25.10
N ALA A 18 23.25 -12.89 -24.23
CA ALA A 18 23.03 -11.50 -24.60
C ALA A 18 23.27 -10.61 -23.38
N LYS A 19 24.34 -9.81 -23.42
CA LYS A 19 24.45 -8.65 -22.54
C LYS A 19 23.27 -7.73 -22.86
N ARG A 20 22.18 -7.81 -22.09
CA ARG A 20 21.10 -6.83 -22.11
C ARG A 20 21.69 -5.50 -21.66
N GLY A 21 22.11 -4.68 -22.61
CA GLY A 21 22.33 -3.26 -22.37
C GLY A 21 21.03 -2.67 -21.81
N ARG A 22 21.09 -2.19 -20.57
CA ARG A 22 19.96 -1.54 -19.90
C ARG A 22 19.64 -0.26 -20.69
N PRO A 23 18.42 -0.07 -21.22
CA PRO A 23 18.08 1.16 -21.92
C PRO A 23 18.22 2.34 -20.96
N ALA A 24 18.80 3.42 -21.48
CA ALA A 24 19.18 4.59 -20.69
C ALA A 24 18.01 5.17 -19.90
N ASN A 25 18.34 5.60 -18.69
CA ASN A 25 17.52 6.09 -17.58
C ASN A 25 16.75 7.42 -17.87
N ARG A 26 16.13 7.58 -19.04
CA ARG A 26 15.36 8.78 -19.40
C ARG A 26 13.92 8.72 -18.92
N HIS A 27 13.30 7.54 -18.95
CA HIS A 27 11.91 7.34 -18.51
C HIS A 27 11.69 7.57 -17.01
N ARG A 28 12.69 7.27 -16.15
CA ARG A 28 12.54 7.49 -14.70
C ARG A 28 12.47 8.98 -14.33
N VAL A 29 13.23 9.85 -15.00
CA VAL A 29 13.21 11.28 -14.69
C VAL A 29 11.86 11.89 -15.06
N ALA A 30 11.32 11.51 -16.23
CA ALA A 30 9.98 11.93 -16.66
C ALA A 30 8.87 11.52 -15.67
N LEU A 31 8.91 10.28 -15.18
CA LEU A 31 7.97 9.79 -14.17
C LEU A 31 8.07 10.56 -12.84
N VAL A 32 9.27 10.93 -12.41
CA VAL A 32 9.47 11.69 -11.17
C VAL A 32 8.95 13.12 -11.30
N SER A 33 9.16 13.78 -12.44
CA SER A 33 8.60 15.12 -12.67
C SER A 33 7.07 15.11 -12.71
N GLU A 34 6.48 14.11 -13.37
CA GLU A 34 5.02 13.96 -13.47
C GLU A 34 4.39 13.66 -12.10
N ALA A 35 5.00 12.76 -11.33
CA ALA A 35 4.56 12.46 -9.96
C ALA A 35 4.63 13.70 -9.04
N ARG A 36 5.66 14.53 -9.18
CA ARG A 36 5.77 15.80 -8.42
C ARG A 36 4.66 16.78 -8.80
N GLN A 37 4.38 16.95 -10.09
CA GLN A 37 3.28 17.81 -10.54
C GLN A 37 1.93 17.36 -9.99
N LEU A 38 1.66 16.05 -9.97
CA LEU A 38 0.43 15.51 -9.39
C LEU A 38 0.33 15.81 -7.89
N LEU A 39 1.42 15.66 -7.14
CA LEU A 39 1.45 15.99 -5.71
C LEU A 39 1.24 17.49 -5.47
N ASP A 40 1.92 18.35 -6.24
CA ASP A 40 1.78 19.80 -6.12
C ASP A 40 0.34 20.25 -6.39
N THR A 41 -0.31 19.69 -7.41
CA THR A 41 -1.71 20.01 -7.70
C THR A 41 -2.66 19.53 -6.59
N LEU A 42 -2.40 18.37 -5.98
CA LEU A 42 -3.19 17.86 -4.87
C LEU A 42 -3.06 18.77 -3.65
N VAL A 43 -1.84 19.17 -3.29
CA VAL A 43 -1.56 20.07 -2.18
C VAL A 43 -2.21 21.44 -2.41
N ALA A 44 -2.07 22.02 -3.60
CA ALA A 44 -2.67 23.31 -3.93
C ALA A 44 -4.21 23.28 -3.81
N ASN A 45 -4.85 22.22 -4.29
CA ASN A 45 -6.29 22.05 -4.21
C ASN A 45 -6.78 21.91 -2.77
N GLU A 46 -6.06 21.17 -1.93
CA GLU A 46 -6.44 20.99 -0.52
C GLU A 46 -6.20 22.26 0.30
N LEU A 47 -5.11 22.99 0.04
CA LEU A 47 -4.87 24.31 0.63
C LEU A 47 -5.99 25.29 0.25
N HIS A 48 -6.39 25.32 -1.01
CA HIS A 48 -7.48 26.19 -1.45
C HIS A 48 -8.81 25.83 -0.77
N ARG A 49 -9.15 24.54 -0.67
CA ARG A 49 -10.39 24.09 0.00
C ARG A 49 -10.38 24.38 1.49
N SER A 50 -9.26 24.13 2.17
CA SER A 50 -9.12 24.37 3.60
C SER A 50 -9.19 25.87 3.91
N LEU A 51 -8.52 26.71 3.12
CA LEU A 51 -8.62 28.16 3.22
C LEU A 51 -10.05 28.65 2.97
N ALA A 52 -10.73 28.18 1.92
CA ALA A 52 -12.13 28.52 1.66
C ALA A 52 -13.08 28.04 2.78
N ARG A 53 -12.74 26.94 3.47
CA ARG A 53 -13.49 26.47 4.63
C ARG A 53 -13.27 27.38 5.84
N VAL A 54 -12.03 27.75 6.12
CA VAL A 54 -11.69 28.69 7.20
C VAL A 54 -12.37 30.04 6.96
N MET A 55 -12.26 30.61 5.77
CA MET A 55 -12.90 31.88 5.43
C MET A 55 -14.43 31.86 5.60
N ARG A 56 -15.09 30.75 5.25
CA ARG A 56 -16.52 30.57 5.51
C ARG A 56 -16.83 30.49 7.00
N GLN A 57 -16.02 29.77 7.77
CA GLN A 57 -16.19 29.67 9.22
C GLN A 57 -15.95 30.99 9.94
N THR A 58 -14.96 31.78 9.51
CA THR A 58 -14.67 33.10 10.08
C THR A 58 -15.73 34.12 9.67
N ALA A 59 -16.25 34.07 8.44
CA ALA A 59 -17.39 34.91 8.03
C ALA A 59 -18.67 34.59 8.84
N ILE A 60 -18.92 33.32 9.14
CA ILE A 60 -20.06 32.89 9.99
C ILE A 60 -19.89 33.36 11.45
N GLY A 61 -18.66 33.60 11.93
CA GLY A 61 -18.38 34.06 13.29
C GLY A 61 -18.67 35.55 13.56
N HIS A 62 -18.93 36.35 12.53
CA HIS A 62 -19.15 37.80 12.65
C HIS A 62 -20.59 38.26 12.37
N ASP A 63 -21.41 37.43 11.73
CA ASP A 63 -22.83 37.71 11.53
C ASP A 63 -23.68 36.87 12.48
N THR A 64 -24.31 37.53 13.46
CA THR A 64 -25.45 36.97 14.17
C THR A 64 -26.61 36.80 13.17
N ARG A 65 -26.69 35.64 12.51
CA ARG A 65 -27.78 35.30 11.58
C ARG A 65 -28.57 34.10 12.12
N PRO A 66 -29.93 34.11 12.05
CA PRO A 66 -30.73 33.05 12.65
C PRO A 66 -30.59 31.75 11.86
N ALA A 67 -30.87 30.66 12.57
CA ALA A 67 -30.72 29.28 12.15
C ALA A 67 -31.50 28.96 10.86
N ASP A 68 -30.87 29.08 9.70
CA ASP A 68 -31.19 28.22 8.56
C ASP A 68 -30.49 26.89 8.80
N MET A 69 -31.25 25.93 9.33
CA MET A 69 -30.81 24.56 9.42
C MET A 69 -30.49 24.04 8.01
N PRO A 70 -29.23 23.68 7.69
CA PRO A 70 -28.96 23.03 6.42
C PRO A 70 -29.74 21.71 6.39
N ALA A 71 -30.62 21.57 5.40
CA ALA A 71 -31.31 20.32 5.14
C ALA A 71 -30.25 19.20 5.06
N SER A 72 -30.42 18.17 5.89
CA SER A 72 -29.48 17.05 5.95
C SER A 72 -29.29 16.49 4.54
N PRO A 73 -28.05 16.33 4.05
CA PRO A 73 -27.84 15.71 2.74
C PRO A 73 -28.50 14.33 2.72
N PRO A 74 -29.08 13.91 1.58
CA PRO A 74 -29.75 12.62 1.48
C PRO A 74 -28.79 11.53 1.95
N ARG A 75 -29.21 10.79 2.98
CA ARG A 75 -28.40 9.74 3.59
C ARG A 75 -28.05 8.73 2.51
N ARG A 76 -26.77 8.67 2.12
CA ARG A 76 -26.27 7.59 1.26
C ARG A 76 -26.58 6.28 1.97
N ALA A 77 -27.11 5.30 1.24
CA ALA A 77 -27.25 3.93 1.72
C ALA A 77 -25.84 3.33 1.88
N VAL A 78 -25.16 3.69 2.96
CA VAL A 78 -23.92 3.06 3.38
C VAL A 78 -24.36 1.84 4.18
N PHE A 79 -23.83 0.67 3.85
CA PHE A 79 -24.00 -0.49 4.69
C PHE A 79 -23.61 -0.11 6.12
N ASN A 80 -24.49 -0.38 7.07
CA ASN A 80 -24.22 -0.13 8.49
C ASN A 80 -23.21 -1.19 8.95
N VAL A 81 -21.95 -1.03 8.54
CA VAL A 81 -20.84 -1.82 9.04
C VAL A 81 -20.63 -1.34 10.47
N GLY A 82 -20.89 -2.21 11.44
CA GLY A 82 -20.64 -1.90 12.85
C GLY A 82 -19.22 -1.37 13.06
N ARG A 83 -19.02 -0.57 14.11
CA ARG A 83 -17.68 -0.06 14.44
C ARG A 83 -16.71 -1.23 14.51
N ILE A 84 -15.57 -1.09 13.84
CA ILE A 84 -14.48 -2.07 13.90
C ILE A 84 -14.03 -2.15 15.35
N ASP A 85 -14.09 -3.36 15.91
CA ASP A 85 -13.55 -3.65 17.22
C ASP A 85 -12.03 -3.67 17.14
N LEU A 86 -11.38 -2.62 17.68
CA LEU A 86 -9.93 -2.46 17.63
C LEU A 86 -9.19 -3.58 18.37
N SER A 87 -9.83 -4.29 19.30
CA SER A 87 -9.22 -5.46 19.95
C SER A 87 -8.95 -6.60 18.95
N LYS A 88 -9.73 -6.67 17.86
CA LYS A 88 -9.55 -7.65 16.78
C LYS A 88 -8.47 -7.25 15.77
N CYS A 89 -7.94 -6.03 15.87
CA CYS A 89 -6.90 -5.50 14.98
C CYS A 89 -5.50 -5.56 15.62
N GLN A 90 -5.34 -6.24 16.75
CA GLN A 90 -4.04 -6.40 17.39
C GLN A 90 -3.27 -7.53 16.71
N LEU A 91 -2.17 -7.19 16.07
CA LEU A 91 -1.19 -8.16 15.61
C LEU A 91 -0.22 -8.50 16.76
N PRO A 92 0.30 -9.73 16.81
CA PRO A 92 1.38 -10.07 17.72
C PRO A 92 2.57 -9.13 17.53
N VAL A 93 3.20 -8.72 18.62
CA VAL A 93 4.45 -7.96 18.57
C VAL A 93 5.59 -8.98 18.50
N GLU A 94 6.13 -9.16 17.30
CA GLU A 94 7.25 -10.06 17.04
C GLU A 94 8.50 -9.24 16.69
N SER A 95 9.67 -9.77 17.03
CA SER A 95 10.94 -9.16 16.63
C SER A 95 11.23 -9.42 15.15
N ILE A 96 11.99 -8.53 14.52
CA ILE A 96 12.41 -8.70 13.12
C ILE A 96 13.14 -10.04 12.93
N ALA A 97 13.97 -10.43 13.90
CA ALA A 97 14.70 -11.70 13.87
C ALA A 97 13.76 -12.92 13.88
N GLU A 98 12.67 -12.88 14.65
CA GLU A 98 11.67 -13.96 14.68
C GLU A 98 10.88 -14.04 13.36
N ILE A 99 10.54 -12.89 12.77
CA ILE A 99 9.85 -12.82 11.47
C ILE A 99 10.77 -13.36 10.36
N GLU A 100 12.05 -12.99 10.37
CA GLU A 100 13.02 -13.50 9.40
C GLU A 100 13.27 -15.00 9.57
N ALA A 101 13.39 -15.48 10.82
CA ALA A 101 13.58 -16.90 11.11
C ALA A 101 12.37 -17.73 10.68
N SER A 102 11.15 -17.26 10.96
CA SER A 102 9.92 -17.94 10.55
C SER A 102 9.75 -17.97 9.04
N GLY A 103 9.95 -16.83 8.36
CA GLY A 103 9.88 -16.76 6.90
C GLY A 103 10.94 -17.63 6.21
N ARG A 104 12.16 -17.67 6.75
CA ARG A 104 13.23 -18.56 6.26
C ARG A 104 12.86 -20.03 6.44
N ARG A 105 12.36 -20.42 7.61
CA ARG A 105 11.92 -21.79 7.92
C ARG A 105 10.81 -22.24 6.97
N GLU A 106 9.80 -21.41 6.75
CA GLU A 106 8.71 -21.67 5.80
C GLU A 106 9.23 -21.83 4.36
N THR A 107 10.12 -20.93 3.95
CA THR A 107 10.74 -20.99 2.61
C THR A 107 11.51 -22.31 2.42
N LEU A 108 12.33 -22.70 3.39
CA LEU A 108 13.10 -23.94 3.32
C LEU A 108 12.18 -25.17 3.22
N MET A 109 11.12 -25.21 4.03
CA MET A 109 10.12 -26.27 3.98
C MET A 109 9.44 -26.36 2.60
N HIS A 110 9.12 -25.21 1.97
CA HIS A 110 8.54 -25.18 0.63
C HIS A 110 9.46 -25.73 -0.46
N PHE A 111 10.77 -25.59 -0.29
CA PHE A 111 11.77 -26.15 -1.23
C PHE A 111 12.26 -27.54 -0.83
N GLY A 112 11.69 -28.16 0.20
CA GLY A 112 12.06 -29.50 0.66
C GLY A 112 13.42 -29.55 1.37
N HIS A 113 13.88 -28.41 1.89
CA HIS A 113 15.07 -28.31 2.73
C HIS A 113 14.67 -28.43 4.21
N ASP A 114 15.54 -29.06 5.00
CA ASP A 114 15.40 -29.10 6.46
C ASP A 114 15.70 -27.71 7.05
N PRO A 115 14.76 -27.06 7.74
CA PRO A 115 14.96 -25.73 8.28
C PRO A 115 15.81 -25.67 9.56
N ASP A 116 16.01 -26.81 10.24
CA ASP A 116 16.72 -26.89 11.52
C ASP A 116 18.10 -27.57 11.39
N ALA A 117 18.56 -27.78 10.15
CA ALA A 117 19.86 -28.35 9.79
C ALA A 117 21.02 -27.34 9.88
#